data_AF-A0A840F544-F1
#
_entry.id   AF-A0A840F544-F1
#
_cell.length_a   1.000
_cell.length_b   1.000
_cell.length_c   1.000
_cell.angle_alpha   90.00
_cell.angle_beta   90.00
_cell.angle_gamma   90.00
#
_symmetry.space_group_name_H-M   'P 1'
#
loop_
_entity.id
_entity.type
_entity.pdbx_description
1 polymer ?
#
loop_
_entity_poly.entity_id
_entity_poly.type
_entity_poly.pdbx_seq_one_letter_code
_entity_poly.pdbx_strand_id
1 'polypeptide(L)'
;MARRHQVRSAGLTAFAAAALASATLFTACSTDSPDTRSDADAITVSQPWVKALDDVAADGGMTSAFAVVENDSDRDVRIVSASSDVAKTVELHEVVESGGTTTMREVDGGIVVPAKGSATLDPGGEHFMLMGVTKSIRSGDTVTITARFDDGSTETVEAIARDFNGNQENYSPEHTGERS
;
A
#
# COMPACT_ATOMS: atom_id res chain seq x y z
N MET A 1 21.12 78.43 -61.34
CA MET A 1 20.20 78.30 -62.50
C MET A 1 21.03 77.77 -63.66
N ALA A 2 20.76 76.70 -64.40
CA ALA A 2 19.54 75.92 -64.60
C ALA A 2 19.87 74.49 -65.08
N ARG A 3 18.95 73.57 -64.74
CA ARG A 3 18.54 72.30 -65.37
C ARG A 3 19.34 71.79 -66.58
N ARG A 4 19.61 70.47 -66.55
CA ARG A 4 19.10 69.51 -67.55
C ARG A 4 18.91 68.14 -66.92
N HIS A 5 17.66 67.68 -66.93
CA HIS A 5 17.25 66.30 -66.71
C HIS A 5 17.80 65.40 -67.81
N GLN A 6 18.18 64.16 -67.48
CA GLN A 6 17.77 63.02 -68.29
C GLN A 6 17.58 61.77 -67.43
N VAL A 7 16.40 61.20 -67.62
CA VAL A 7 15.87 59.96 -67.08
C VAL A 7 16.38 58.81 -67.93
N ARG A 8 16.80 57.69 -67.32
CA ARG A 8 16.67 56.36 -67.93
C ARG A 8 16.34 55.31 -66.88
N SER A 9 15.37 54.49 -67.26
CA SER A 9 14.53 53.63 -66.45
C SER A 9 15.06 52.20 -66.30
N ALA A 10 14.42 51.51 -65.36
CA ALA A 10 14.04 50.09 -65.37
C ALA A 10 15.08 49.03 -64.98
N GLY A 11 14.68 48.23 -63.98
CA GLY A 11 15.35 46.99 -63.59
C GLY A 11 14.78 46.44 -62.27
N LEU A 12 13.53 46.00 -62.30
CA LEU A 12 12.87 45.30 -61.21
C LEU A 12 13.42 43.86 -61.12
N THR A 13 14.07 43.48 -60.02
CA THR A 13 14.20 42.07 -59.62
C THR A 13 14.06 41.96 -58.11
N ALA A 14 12.93 41.41 -57.70
CA ALA A 14 12.64 40.98 -56.34
C ALA A 14 13.45 39.72 -56.01
N PHE A 15 14.01 39.64 -54.80
CA PHE A 15 14.15 38.39 -54.05
C PHE A 15 14.01 38.71 -52.56
N ALA A 16 12.91 38.25 -51.98
CA ALA A 16 12.70 38.20 -50.54
C ALA A 16 13.63 37.16 -49.94
N ALA A 17 14.28 37.47 -48.81
CA ALA A 17 14.98 36.49 -47.99
C ALA A 17 14.41 36.55 -46.57
N ALA A 18 13.91 35.40 -46.13
CA ALA A 18 13.09 35.16 -44.96
C ALA A 18 13.80 35.41 -43.63
N ALA A 19 13.02 35.84 -42.65
CA ALA A 19 13.39 35.87 -41.23
C ALA A 19 13.42 34.44 -40.66
N LEU A 20 14.52 34.05 -40.03
CA LEU A 20 14.62 32.81 -39.24
C LEU A 20 14.50 33.15 -37.75
N ALA A 21 13.28 33.07 -37.23
CA ALA A 21 13.03 33.02 -35.79
C ALA A 21 13.32 31.59 -35.30
N SER A 22 14.43 31.41 -34.57
CA SER A 22 14.74 30.13 -33.92
C SER A 22 13.99 30.06 -32.58
N ALA A 23 12.86 29.35 -32.57
CA ALA A 23 12.17 28.98 -31.34
C ALA A 23 12.84 27.71 -30.77
N THR A 24 13.71 27.86 -29.79
CA THR A 24 14.24 26.74 -29.01
C THR A 24 13.15 26.22 -28.08
N LEU A 25 12.48 25.14 -28.48
CA LEU A 25 11.63 24.36 -27.60
C LEU A 25 12.53 23.63 -26.60
N PHE A 26 12.58 24.12 -25.36
CA PHE A 26 13.10 23.32 -24.24
C PHE A 26 12.08 22.24 -23.92
N THR A 27 12.23 21.07 -24.55
CA THR A 27 11.61 19.84 -24.07
C THR A 27 12.27 19.49 -22.75
N ALA A 28 11.64 19.89 -21.65
CA ALA A 28 11.98 19.39 -20.32
C ALA A 28 11.54 17.93 -20.24
N CYS A 29 12.46 17.01 -20.56
CA CYS A 29 12.28 15.62 -20.19
C CYS A 29 12.36 15.54 -18.66
N SER A 30 11.22 15.41 -17.99
CA SER A 30 11.20 14.95 -16.60
C SER A 30 11.74 13.52 -16.60
N THR A 31 12.99 13.36 -16.20
CA THR A 31 13.57 12.04 -15.95
C THR A 31 12.90 11.50 -14.69
N ASP A 32 11.95 10.58 -14.86
CA ASP A 32 11.41 9.77 -13.78
C ASP A 32 12.59 9.07 -13.10
N SER A 33 12.91 9.49 -11.88
CA SER A 33 13.99 8.87 -11.11
C SER A 33 13.42 7.61 -10.48
N PRO A 34 14.11 6.46 -10.56
CA PRO A 34 13.63 5.26 -9.91
C PRO A 34 13.39 5.56 -8.42
N ASP A 35 12.20 5.22 -7.92
CA ASP A 35 11.83 5.41 -6.53
C ASP A 35 12.73 4.52 -5.66
N THR A 36 13.71 5.13 -5.00
CA THR A 36 14.69 4.43 -4.14
C THR A 36 14.18 4.27 -2.70
N ARG A 37 12.92 4.61 -2.43
CA ARG A 37 12.28 4.41 -1.13
C ARG A 37 12.15 2.93 -0.81
N SER A 38 12.30 2.60 0.46
CA SER A 38 11.89 1.26 0.93
C SER A 38 10.39 1.12 0.79
N ASP A 39 9.90 -0.12 0.80
CA ASP A 39 8.46 -0.37 0.75
C ASP A 39 7.75 0.27 1.93
N ALA A 40 8.31 0.20 3.14
CA ALA A 40 7.77 0.91 4.30
C ALA A 40 7.66 2.43 4.08
N ASP A 41 8.66 3.08 3.46
CA ASP A 41 8.63 4.55 3.20
C ASP A 41 7.56 4.97 2.17
N ALA A 42 7.01 4.02 1.42
CA ALA A 42 5.93 4.25 0.46
C ALA A 42 4.54 3.86 1.00
N ILE A 43 4.49 3.26 2.18
CA ILE A 43 3.24 2.78 2.79
C ILE A 43 2.72 3.80 3.80
N THR A 44 1.43 4.09 3.71
CA THR A 44 0.68 4.77 4.76
C THR A 44 -0.33 3.81 5.35
N VAL A 45 -0.29 3.60 6.66
CA VAL A 45 -1.29 2.80 7.38
C VAL A 45 -2.25 3.72 8.11
N SER A 46 -3.54 3.54 7.88
CA SER A 46 -4.58 4.35 8.50
C SER A 46 -5.65 3.52 9.19
N GLN A 47 -6.29 4.15 10.17
CA GLN A 47 -7.34 3.56 11.01
C GLN A 47 -7.01 2.20 11.64
N PRO A 48 -5.78 1.99 12.17
CA PRO A 48 -5.43 0.72 12.80
C PRO A 48 -6.30 0.46 14.04
N TRP A 49 -6.85 -0.74 14.14
CA TRP A 49 -7.59 -1.18 15.33
C TRP A 49 -7.49 -2.69 15.53
N VAL A 50 -7.68 -3.12 16.76
CA VAL A 50 -7.68 -4.53 17.14
C VAL A 50 -8.99 -4.87 17.83
N LYS A 51 -9.52 -6.07 17.60
CA LYS A 51 -10.69 -6.54 18.33
C LYS A 51 -10.32 -6.77 19.80
N ALA A 52 -11.09 -6.18 20.71
CA ALA A 52 -10.92 -6.40 22.14
C ALA A 52 -11.09 -7.89 22.49
N LEU A 53 -10.32 -8.34 23.48
CA LEU A 53 -10.31 -9.70 23.98
C LEU A 53 -10.27 -9.65 25.51
N ASP A 54 -11.45 -9.66 26.12
CA ASP A 54 -11.57 -9.57 27.59
C ASP A 54 -11.11 -10.85 28.28
N ASP A 55 -11.52 -12.00 27.75
CA ASP A 55 -11.21 -13.31 28.31
C ASP A 55 -10.12 -14.01 27.51
N VAL A 56 -8.99 -14.26 28.16
CA VAL A 56 -7.87 -15.02 27.59
C VAL A 56 -7.87 -16.43 28.16
N ALA A 57 -7.98 -17.43 27.28
CA ALA A 57 -7.92 -18.83 27.67
C ALA A 57 -6.54 -19.21 28.22
N ALA A 58 -6.47 -20.28 29.01
CA ALA A 58 -5.24 -20.71 29.67
C ALA A 58 -4.12 -21.12 28.69
N ASP A 59 -4.49 -21.58 27.51
CA ASP A 59 -3.59 -21.96 26.40
C ASP A 59 -3.25 -20.78 25.47
N GLY A 60 -3.91 -19.63 25.64
CA GLY A 60 -3.68 -18.40 24.90
C GLY A 60 -4.92 -17.95 24.15
N GLY A 61 -5.05 -16.63 24.03
CA GLY A 61 -6.12 -15.96 23.30
C GLY A 61 -5.83 -15.80 21.82
N MET A 62 -6.89 -15.53 21.06
CA MET A 62 -6.84 -15.22 19.64
C MET A 62 -7.67 -13.96 19.38
N THR A 63 -7.13 -13.02 18.63
CA THR A 63 -7.87 -11.85 18.17
C THR A 63 -7.36 -11.38 16.81
N SER A 64 -8.07 -10.46 16.18
CA SER A 64 -7.76 -9.94 14.85
C SER A 64 -7.50 -8.44 14.91
N ALA A 65 -6.57 -7.97 14.08
CA ALA A 65 -6.31 -6.55 13.88
C ALA A 65 -6.45 -6.17 12.41
N PHE A 66 -6.83 -4.91 12.21
CA PHE A 66 -7.41 -4.37 10.99
C PHE A 66 -6.84 -2.97 10.75
N ALA A 67 -6.74 -2.59 9.48
CA ALA A 67 -6.21 -1.30 9.05
C ALA A 67 -6.52 -1.08 7.55
N VAL A 68 -6.33 0.14 7.07
CA VAL A 68 -6.20 0.41 5.64
C VAL A 68 -4.74 0.69 5.34
N VAL A 69 -4.19 0.00 4.34
CA VAL A 69 -2.79 0.13 3.93
C VAL A 69 -2.76 0.71 2.53
N GLU A 70 -2.21 1.91 2.38
CA GLU A 70 -2.11 2.65 1.11
C GLU A 70 -0.66 2.61 0.61
N ASN A 71 -0.47 2.45 -0.69
CA ASN A 71 0.84 2.37 -1.34
C ASN A 71 1.00 3.50 -2.37
N ASP A 72 1.89 4.44 -2.04
CA ASP A 72 2.19 5.59 -2.90
C ASP A 72 3.32 5.32 -3.92
N SER A 73 3.87 4.12 -3.98
CA SER A 73 4.90 3.74 -4.97
C SER A 73 4.29 3.33 -6.31
N ASP A 74 5.15 3.21 -7.32
CA ASP A 74 4.81 2.75 -8.68
C ASP A 74 4.97 1.23 -8.85
N ARG A 75 5.11 0.48 -7.76
CA ARG A 75 5.20 -0.99 -7.75
C ARG A 75 4.31 -1.59 -6.68
N ASP A 76 3.96 -2.86 -6.84
CA ASP A 76 3.25 -3.60 -5.79
C ASP A 76 4.17 -3.76 -4.59
N VAL A 77 3.60 -3.56 -3.40
CA VAL A 77 4.23 -3.82 -2.11
C VAL A 77 3.56 -5.04 -1.50
N ARG A 78 4.31 -5.88 -0.79
CA ARG A 78 3.76 -7.09 -0.16
C ARG A 78 4.09 -7.14 1.31
N ILE A 79 3.05 -7.26 2.15
CA ILE A 79 3.20 -7.60 3.57
C ILE A 79 3.40 -9.11 3.66
N VAL A 80 4.53 -9.54 4.23
CA VAL A 80 4.91 -10.96 4.28
C VAL A 80 4.85 -11.56 5.68
N SER A 81 4.89 -10.73 6.72
CA SER A 81 4.73 -11.16 8.11
C SER A 81 4.41 -9.97 9.00
N ALA A 82 3.97 -10.22 10.23
CA ALA A 82 3.85 -9.19 11.25
C ALA A 82 4.29 -9.72 12.63
N SER A 83 4.44 -8.80 13.58
CA SER A 83 4.67 -9.10 15.00
C SER A 83 3.90 -8.13 15.88
N SER A 84 3.66 -8.50 17.14
CA SER A 84 2.99 -7.66 18.12
C SER A 84 3.56 -7.85 19.52
N ASP A 85 3.38 -6.85 20.39
CA ASP A 85 3.81 -6.86 21.78
C ASP A 85 2.92 -7.72 22.70
N VAL A 86 1.70 -8.05 22.25
CA VAL A 86 0.71 -8.80 23.05
C VAL A 86 0.52 -10.27 22.64
N ALA A 87 1.03 -10.66 21.48
CA ALA A 87 0.83 -11.97 20.86
C ALA A 87 2.15 -12.77 20.73
N LYS A 88 2.06 -14.10 20.71
CA LYS A 88 3.23 -14.97 20.46
C LYS A 88 3.62 -14.96 18.99
N THR A 89 2.62 -14.99 18.11
CA THR A 89 2.78 -14.92 16.66
C THR A 89 1.68 -14.04 16.06
N VAL A 90 1.98 -13.41 14.93
CA VAL A 90 0.98 -12.71 14.11
C VAL A 90 1.04 -13.30 12.71
N GLU A 91 -0.08 -13.84 12.28
CA GLU A 91 -0.27 -14.47 10.97
C GLU A 91 -1.08 -13.53 10.07
N LEU A 92 -0.92 -13.67 8.74
CA LEU A 92 -1.73 -12.95 7.75
C LEU A 92 -2.85 -13.88 7.33
N HIS A 93 -4.11 -13.52 7.60
CA HIS A 93 -5.26 -14.39 7.34
C HIS A 93 -6.22 -13.73 6.36
N GLU A 94 -6.99 -14.55 5.65
CA GLU A 94 -8.12 -14.17 4.83
C GLU A 94 -9.35 -14.98 5.21
N VAL A 95 -10.52 -14.44 4.90
CA VAL A 95 -11.79 -15.14 5.04
C VAL A 95 -12.25 -15.59 3.67
N VAL A 96 -12.40 -16.91 3.50
CA VAL A 96 -12.83 -17.51 2.23
C VAL A 96 -14.16 -18.24 2.39
N GLU A 97 -15.01 -18.13 1.37
CA GLU A 97 -16.22 -18.94 1.24
C GLU A 97 -15.89 -20.23 0.49
N SER A 98 -16.08 -21.37 1.14
CA SER A 98 -15.91 -22.68 0.51
C SER A 98 -17.08 -23.59 0.87
N GLY A 99 -17.79 -24.09 -0.16
CA GLY A 99 -18.90 -25.04 0.03
C GLY A 99 -20.06 -24.52 0.89
N GLY A 100 -20.29 -23.19 0.92
CA GLY A 100 -21.32 -22.56 1.75
C GLY A 100 -20.92 -22.34 3.21
N THR A 101 -19.65 -22.55 3.55
CA THR A 101 -19.07 -22.23 4.86
C THR A 101 -18.02 -21.15 4.72
N THR A 102 -18.12 -20.11 5.54
CA THR A 102 -17.11 -19.07 5.70
C THR A 102 -16.02 -19.55 6.64
N THR A 103 -14.77 -19.55 6.18
CA THR A 103 -13.61 -20.07 6.93
C THR A 103 -12.47 -19.07 6.92
N MET A 104 -11.85 -18.83 8.07
CA MET A 104 -10.58 -18.10 8.17
C MET A 104 -9.40 -19.05 7.90
N ARG A 105 -8.43 -18.60 7.10
CA ARG A 105 -7.18 -19.32 6.83
C ARG A 105 -6.01 -18.36 6.62
N GLU A 106 -4.79 -18.86 6.72
CA GLU A 106 -3.58 -18.09 6.42
C GLU A 106 -3.48 -17.75 4.91
N VAL A 107 -2.95 -16.58 4.60
CA VAL A 107 -2.70 -16.11 3.23
C VAL A 107 -1.34 -16.63 2.75
N ASP A 108 -1.38 -17.50 1.74
CA ASP A 108 -0.17 -17.98 1.08
C ASP A 108 0.55 -16.83 0.35
N GLY A 109 1.79 -16.55 0.75
CA GLY A 109 2.62 -15.55 0.08
C GLY A 109 2.31 -14.10 0.46
N GLY A 110 1.47 -13.87 1.48
CA GLY A 110 1.24 -12.54 2.06
C GLY A 110 0.28 -11.63 1.29
N ILE A 111 0.04 -10.44 1.85
CA ILE A 111 -0.99 -9.50 1.39
C ILE A 111 -0.37 -8.49 0.43
N VAL A 112 -0.95 -8.34 -0.76
CA VAL A 112 -0.47 -7.40 -1.79
C VAL A 112 -1.18 -6.05 -1.65
N VAL A 113 -0.40 -4.98 -1.60
CA VAL A 113 -0.87 -3.59 -1.70
C VAL A 113 -0.49 -3.07 -3.09
N PRO A 114 -1.46 -2.95 -4.02
CA PRO A 114 -1.16 -2.60 -5.42
C PRO A 114 -0.46 -1.25 -5.56
N ALA A 115 0.36 -1.09 -6.60
CA ALA A 115 0.95 0.21 -6.97
C ALA A 115 -0.13 1.31 -7.06
N LYS A 116 0.11 2.47 -6.42
CA LYS A 116 -0.85 3.59 -6.33
C LYS A 116 -2.24 3.18 -5.84
N GLY A 117 -2.32 2.12 -5.04
CA GLY A 117 -3.56 1.50 -4.58
C GLY A 117 -3.56 1.28 -3.07
N SER A 118 -4.51 0.47 -2.61
CA SER A 118 -4.64 0.14 -1.20
C SER A 118 -5.12 -1.30 -0.98
N ALA A 119 -4.79 -1.83 0.18
CA ALA A 119 -5.36 -3.05 0.73
C ALA A 119 -6.17 -2.69 1.99
N THR A 120 -7.41 -3.16 2.05
CA THR A 120 -8.27 -2.97 3.23
C THR A 120 -8.26 -4.26 4.03
N LEU A 121 -7.75 -4.18 5.26
CA LEU A 121 -7.78 -5.28 6.22
C LEU A 121 -9.00 -5.10 7.12
N ASP A 122 -10.02 -5.92 6.95
CA ASP A 122 -11.32 -5.77 7.62
C ASP A 122 -11.94 -7.12 8.05
N PRO A 123 -12.93 -7.08 8.97
CA PRO A 123 -13.66 -8.28 9.35
C PRO A 123 -14.39 -8.88 8.13
N GLY A 124 -14.18 -10.18 7.89
CA GLY A 124 -14.70 -10.86 6.70
C GLY A 124 -13.80 -10.79 5.47
N GLY A 125 -12.63 -10.16 5.57
CA GLY A 125 -11.61 -10.09 4.52
C GLY A 125 -10.22 -10.48 5.04
N GLU A 126 -9.19 -9.85 4.50
CA GLU A 126 -7.81 -10.02 4.97
C GLU A 126 -7.60 -9.33 6.33
N HIS A 127 -6.78 -9.90 7.20
CA HIS A 127 -6.49 -9.33 8.52
C HIS A 127 -5.22 -9.88 9.15
N PHE A 128 -4.71 -9.19 10.18
CA PHE A 128 -3.67 -9.73 11.05
C PHE A 128 -4.32 -10.60 12.13
N MET A 129 -3.96 -11.87 12.17
CA MET A 129 -4.43 -12.81 13.21
C MET A 129 -3.39 -12.90 14.32
N LEU A 130 -3.73 -12.40 15.51
CA LEU A 130 -2.88 -12.39 16.69
C LEU A 130 -3.11 -13.68 17.49
N MET A 131 -2.10 -14.54 17.53
CA MET A 131 -2.16 -15.87 18.11
C MET A 131 -1.41 -15.95 19.44
N GLY A 132 -1.98 -16.67 20.40
CA GLY A 132 -1.37 -16.90 21.69
C GLY A 132 -1.27 -15.64 22.56
N VAL A 133 -2.26 -14.75 22.46
CA VAL A 133 -2.38 -13.55 23.30
C VAL A 133 -2.41 -13.97 24.77
N THR A 134 -1.59 -13.36 25.62
CA THR A 134 -1.40 -13.81 27.02
C THR A 134 -2.09 -12.94 28.05
N LYS A 135 -2.61 -11.77 27.65
CA LYS A 135 -3.26 -10.79 28.53
C LYS A 135 -4.50 -10.24 27.85
N SER A 136 -5.51 -9.90 28.63
CA SER A 136 -6.70 -9.23 28.11
C SER A 136 -6.34 -7.94 27.39
N ILE A 137 -7.04 -7.67 26.29
CA ILE A 137 -6.95 -6.44 25.50
C ILE A 137 -8.31 -5.76 25.61
N ARG A 138 -8.43 -4.73 26.43
CA ARG A 138 -9.71 -4.06 26.69
C ARG A 138 -9.94 -2.94 25.69
N SER A 139 -11.20 -2.63 25.46
CA SER A 139 -11.60 -1.46 24.65
C SER A 139 -10.85 -0.19 25.10
N GLY A 140 -10.19 0.48 24.16
CA GLY A 140 -9.35 1.66 24.40
C GLY A 140 -7.88 1.38 24.70
N ASP A 141 -7.48 0.13 24.93
CA ASP A 141 -6.06 -0.24 25.04
C ASP A 141 -5.36 -0.03 23.69
N THR A 142 -4.04 0.18 23.73
CA THR A 142 -3.20 0.28 22.54
C THR A 142 -2.40 -1.00 22.38
N VAL A 143 -2.42 -1.58 21.18
CA VAL A 143 -1.59 -2.73 20.78
C VAL A 143 -0.63 -2.30 19.68
N THR A 144 0.64 -2.63 19.82
CA THR A 144 1.65 -2.32 18.80
C THR A 144 1.71 -3.47 17.80
N ILE A 145 1.66 -3.15 16.51
CA ILE A 145 1.83 -4.11 15.42
C ILE A 145 2.93 -3.61 14.50
N THR A 146 3.90 -4.48 14.20
CA THR A 146 4.94 -4.21 13.21
C THR A 146 4.73 -5.11 12.02
N ALA A 147 4.36 -4.53 10.89
CA ALA A 147 4.29 -5.21 9.59
C ALA A 147 5.68 -5.24 8.96
N ARG A 148 6.00 -6.34 8.28
CA ARG A 148 7.24 -6.53 7.52
C ARG A 148 6.91 -6.76 6.05
N PHE A 149 7.64 -6.07 5.19
CA PHE A 149 7.49 -6.14 3.74
C PHE A 149 8.54 -7.09 3.12
N ASP A 150 8.36 -7.45 1.85
CA ASP A 150 9.20 -8.39 1.13
C ASP A 150 10.62 -7.88 0.87
N ASP A 151 10.82 -6.57 0.72
CA ASP A 151 12.15 -5.93 0.71
C ASP A 151 12.87 -5.95 2.08
N GLY A 152 12.18 -6.40 3.12
CA GLY A 152 12.66 -6.54 4.48
C GLY A 152 12.56 -5.29 5.34
N SER A 153 12.01 -4.20 4.82
CA SER A 153 11.61 -3.02 5.59
C SER A 153 10.40 -3.34 6.49
N THR A 154 10.12 -2.46 7.45
CA THR A 154 9.07 -2.66 8.44
C THR A 154 8.34 -1.36 8.75
N GLU A 155 7.04 -1.44 8.95
CA GLU A 155 6.21 -0.33 9.40
C GLU A 155 5.53 -0.70 10.72
N THR A 156 5.58 0.20 11.71
CA THR A 156 5.01 -0.03 13.06
C THR A 156 3.85 0.90 13.31
N VAL A 157 2.73 0.33 13.75
CA VAL A 157 1.49 1.06 14.02
C VAL A 157 0.92 0.73 15.39
N GLU A 158 0.28 1.74 15.98
CA GLU A 158 -0.49 1.61 17.21
C GLU A 158 -1.96 1.39 16.88
N ALA A 159 -2.47 0.19 17.15
CA ALA A 159 -3.85 -0.19 16.94
C ALA A 159 -4.66 0.00 18.23
N ILE A 160 -5.73 0.79 18.17
CA ILE A 160 -6.64 0.97 19.31
C ILE A 160 -7.61 -0.20 19.39
N ALA A 161 -7.71 -0.81 20.56
CA ALA A 161 -8.63 -1.89 20.84
C ALA A 161 -10.08 -1.40 20.86
N ARG A 162 -10.97 -2.15 20.21
CA ARG A 162 -12.40 -1.82 20.11
C ARG A 162 -13.24 -3.06 20.37
N ASP A 163 -14.36 -2.87 21.04
CA ASP A 163 -15.39 -3.90 21.13
C ASP A 163 -15.97 -4.17 19.74
N PHE A 164 -16.03 -5.44 19.36
CA PHE A 164 -16.58 -5.85 18.07
C PHE A 164 -17.41 -7.12 18.22
N ASN A 165 -18.71 -7.00 17.94
CA ASN A 165 -19.68 -8.09 18.03
C ASN A 165 -19.94 -8.76 16.66
N GLY A 166 -19.17 -8.43 15.63
CA GLY A 166 -19.37 -8.93 14.27
C GLY A 166 -18.75 -10.31 14.02
N ASN A 167 -19.41 -11.06 13.12
CA ASN A 167 -19.03 -12.29 12.42
C ASN A 167 -18.44 -13.40 13.31
N GLN A 168 -19.27 -14.38 13.67
CA GLN A 168 -18.84 -15.66 14.25
C GLN A 168 -18.20 -16.51 13.14
N GLU A 169 -17.00 -16.15 12.72
CA GLU A 169 -16.27 -16.84 11.65
C GLU A 169 -15.59 -18.08 12.23
N ASN A 170 -15.78 -19.22 11.56
CA ASN A 170 -15.19 -20.48 12.00
C ASN A 170 -13.70 -20.50 11.61
N TYR A 171 -12.83 -20.63 12.61
CA TYR A 171 -11.40 -20.85 12.41
C TYR A 171 -11.14 -22.32 12.03
N SER A 172 -10.48 -22.57 10.89
CA SER A 172 -9.97 -23.91 10.55
C SER A 172 -8.45 -23.85 10.38
N PRO A 173 -7.66 -24.41 11.31
CA PRO A 173 -6.23 -24.54 11.07
C PRO A 173 -6.03 -25.55 9.94
N GLU A 174 -5.50 -25.12 8.80
CA GLU A 174 -5.12 -26.04 7.73
C GLU A 174 -4.09 -27.05 8.32
N HIS A 175 -4.50 -28.31 8.42
CA HIS A 175 -3.57 -29.38 8.77
C HIS A 175 -2.73 -29.65 7.54
N THR A 176 -1.52 -29.07 7.49
CA THR A 176 -0.46 -29.60 6.64
C THR A 176 -0.26 -31.06 7.03
N GLY A 177 -0.76 -31.95 6.17
CA GLY A 177 -0.76 -33.37 6.41
C GLY A 177 0.65 -33.93 6.43
N GLU A 178 1.15 -34.28 7.61
CA GLU A 178 2.26 -35.22 7.72
C GLU A 178 1.71 -36.64 7.65
N ARG A 179 1.73 -37.17 6.41
CA ARG A 179 1.83 -38.60 6.15
C ARG A 179 3.21 -39.08 6.59
N SER A 180 3.29 -39.85 7.68
CA SER A 180 3.95 -41.17 7.81
C SER A 180 4.16 -41.54 9.27
#